data_AF-A0A9E4F8M2-F1
#
_entry.id   AF-A0A9E4F8M2-F1
#
_cell.length_a   1.000
_cell.length_b   1.000
_cell.length_c   1.000
_cell.angle_alpha   90.00
_cell.angle_beta   90.00
_cell.angle_gamma   90.00
#
_symmetry.space_group_name_H-M   'P 1'
#
loop_
_entity.id
_entity.type
_entity.pdbx_description
1 polymer ?
#
loop_
_entity_poly.entity_id
_entity_poly.type
_entity_poly.pdbx_seq_one_letter_code
_entity_poly.pdbx_strand_id
1 'polypeptide(L)'
;GDLGMSIGNIAATSALQVLVGMVFGTLALALGAGTGRTSVALFGAAGAALAFHLLTSLAKISDALERIAWLSPFHYYLGSDPLNTGMDWRNAIVLIALSVILFSISLALFRRRDLR
;
A
#
# COMPACT_ATOMS: atom_id res chain seq x y z
N GLY A 1 19.57 -4.65 -23.22
CA GLY A 1 18.19 -4.72 -23.70
C GLY A 1 17.69 -3.31 -23.87
N ASP A 2 17.19 -3.03 -25.06
CA ASP A 2 16.93 -1.74 -25.67
C ASP A 2 15.66 -1.05 -25.14
N LEU A 3 15.76 -0.34 -24.00
CA LEU A 3 14.71 0.55 -23.48
C LEU A 3 15.24 1.75 -22.67
N GLY A 4 16.55 2.01 -22.62
CA GLY A 4 17.13 3.10 -21.81
C GLY A 4 16.93 2.98 -20.29
N MET A 5 16.20 1.97 -19.82
CA MET A 5 15.88 1.72 -18.41
C MET A 5 16.77 0.61 -17.84
N SER A 6 17.44 0.90 -16.72
CA SER A 6 18.23 -0.08 -15.98
C SER A 6 17.35 -1.22 -15.46
N ILE A 7 17.80 -2.47 -15.61
CA ILE A 7 17.16 -3.66 -14.99
C ILE A 7 16.96 -3.46 -13.48
N GLY A 8 17.89 -2.72 -12.83
CA GLY A 8 17.78 -2.37 -11.42
C GLY A 8 16.56 -1.49 -11.11
N ASN A 9 16.17 -0.59 -12.01
CA ASN A 9 15.02 0.30 -11.81
C ASN A 9 13.69 -0.47 -12.01
N ILE A 10 13.68 -1.46 -12.90
CA ILE A 10 12.53 -2.36 -13.07
C ILE A 10 12.33 -3.20 -11.81
N ALA A 11 13.42 -3.82 -11.29
CA ALA A 11 13.37 -4.58 -10.05
C ALA A 11 12.93 -3.72 -8.85
N ALA A 12 13.39 -2.46 -8.79
CA ALA A 12 12.98 -1.52 -7.76
C ALA A 12 11.48 -1.20 -7.81
N THR A 13 10.95 -0.94 -9.01
CA THR A 13 9.53 -0.67 -9.22
C THR A 13 8.68 -1.89 -8.85
N SER A 14 9.09 -3.09 -9.26
CA SER A 14 8.40 -4.33 -8.86
C SER A 14 8.43 -4.56 -7.35
N ALA A 15 9.55 -4.29 -6.68
CA ALA A 15 9.66 -4.42 -5.23
C ALA A 15 8.72 -3.45 -4.49
N LEU A 16 8.65 -2.19 -4.92
CA LEU A 16 7.72 -1.21 -4.37
C LEU A 16 6.26 -1.63 -4.62
N GLN A 17 5.95 -2.20 -5.79
CA GLN A 17 4.61 -2.70 -6.08
C GLN A 17 4.21 -3.87 -5.16
N VAL A 18 5.15 -4.77 -4.86
CA VAL A 18 4.94 -5.86 -3.88
C VAL A 18 4.66 -5.29 -2.48
N LEU A 19 5.37 -4.24 -2.08
CA LEU A 19 5.14 -3.57 -0.80
C LEU A 19 3.76 -2.93 -0.70
N VAL A 20 3.28 -2.29 -1.76
CA VAL A 20 1.90 -1.79 -1.82
C VAL A 20 0.90 -2.95 -1.69
N GLY A 21 1.15 -4.08 -2.37
CA GLY A 21 0.36 -5.30 -2.21
C GLY A 21 0.33 -5.82 -0.77
N MET A 22 1.47 -5.79 -0.07
CA MET A 22 1.56 -6.17 1.34
C MET A 22 0.73 -5.26 2.27
N VAL A 23 0.70 -3.95 2.02
CA VAL A 23 -0.14 -3.02 2.80
C VAL A 23 -1.61 -3.40 2.71
N PHE A 24 -2.13 -3.63 1.49
CA PHE A 24 -3.53 -4.01 1.33
C PHE A 24 -3.82 -5.45 1.77
N GLY A 25 -2.86 -6.36 1.64
CA GLY A 25 -2.97 -7.72 2.19
C GLY A 25 -3.03 -7.75 3.71
N THR A 26 -2.18 -6.98 4.39
CA THR A 26 -2.20 -6.86 5.86
C THR A 26 -3.45 -6.12 6.36
N LEU A 27 -3.98 -5.17 5.59
CA LEU A 27 -5.30 -4.57 5.84
C LEU A 27 -6.42 -5.61 5.76
N ALA A 28 -6.43 -6.46 4.72
CA ALA A 28 -7.39 -7.54 4.58
C ALA A 28 -7.31 -8.51 5.78
N LEU A 29 -6.09 -8.86 6.21
CA LEU A 29 -5.87 -9.67 7.40
C LEU A 29 -6.39 -9.00 8.67
N ALA A 30 -6.19 -7.69 8.85
CA ALA A 30 -6.70 -6.96 10.02
C ALA A 30 -8.23 -6.93 10.04
N LEU A 31 -8.86 -6.65 8.90
CA LEU A 31 -10.32 -6.67 8.75
C LEU A 31 -10.91 -8.06 8.98
N GLY A 32 -10.27 -9.10 8.43
CA GLY A 32 -10.66 -10.49 8.62
C GLY A 32 -10.52 -10.93 10.09
N ALA A 33 -9.39 -10.62 10.71
CA ALA A 33 -9.12 -10.94 12.11
C ALA A 33 -10.06 -10.22 13.07
N GLY A 34 -10.43 -8.96 12.80
CA GLY A 34 -11.38 -8.22 13.64
C GLY A 34 -12.82 -8.69 13.46
N THR A 35 -13.28 -8.82 12.21
CA THR A 35 -14.70 -9.04 11.91
C THR A 35 -15.07 -10.52 11.81
N GLY A 36 -14.12 -11.41 11.52
CA GLY A 36 -14.34 -12.84 11.28
C GLY A 36 -15.11 -13.14 10.00
N ARG A 37 -15.28 -12.16 9.11
CA ARG A 37 -16.06 -12.26 7.87
C ARG A 37 -15.15 -12.08 6.66
N THR A 38 -15.03 -13.12 5.84
CA THR A 38 -14.22 -13.10 4.61
C THR A 38 -14.67 -12.03 3.62
N SER A 39 -15.98 -11.77 3.52
CA SER A 39 -16.52 -10.72 2.65
C SER A 39 -16.04 -9.32 3.06
N VAL A 40 -16.01 -9.00 4.36
CA VAL A 40 -15.55 -7.68 4.85
C VAL A 40 -14.06 -7.49 4.60
N ALA A 41 -13.27 -8.54 4.79
CA ALA A 41 -11.84 -8.51 4.47
C ALA A 41 -11.60 -8.23 2.99
N LEU A 42 -12.29 -8.97 2.11
CA LEU A 42 -12.11 -8.87 0.66
C LEU A 42 -12.59 -7.52 0.11
N PHE A 43 -13.85 -7.16 0.37
CA PHE A 43 -14.42 -5.92 -0.16
C PHE A 43 -13.83 -4.68 0.50
N GLY A 44 -13.49 -4.76 1.79
CA GLY A 44 -12.84 -3.65 2.50
C GLY A 44 -11.46 -3.35 1.96
N ALA A 45 -10.61 -4.37 1.76
CA ALA A 45 -9.28 -4.17 1.22
C ALA A 45 -9.30 -3.75 -0.26
N ALA A 46 -10.13 -4.40 -1.09
CA ALA A 46 -10.26 -4.05 -2.50
C ALA A 46 -10.85 -2.64 -2.69
N GLY A 47 -11.88 -2.29 -1.92
CA GLY A 47 -12.49 -0.96 -1.93
C GLY A 47 -11.51 0.13 -1.48
N ALA A 48 -10.74 -0.13 -0.42
CA ALA A 48 -9.70 0.80 0.03
C ALA A 48 -8.61 0.98 -1.04
N ALA A 49 -8.14 -0.11 -1.66
CA ALA A 49 -7.15 -0.05 -2.72
C ALA A 49 -7.64 0.81 -3.90
N LEU A 50 -8.88 0.60 -4.35
CA LEU A 50 -9.48 1.39 -5.41
C LEU A 50 -9.62 2.87 -5.01
N ALA A 51 -10.11 3.15 -3.80
CA ALA A 51 -10.29 4.52 -3.32
C ALA A 51 -8.95 5.27 -3.25
N PHE A 52 -7.90 4.66 -2.70
CA PHE A 52 -6.58 5.28 -2.62
C PHE A 52 -5.93 5.44 -4.00
N HIS A 53 -6.15 4.50 -4.92
CA HIS A 53 -5.71 4.63 -6.30
C HIS A 53 -6.39 5.84 -6.97
N LEU A 54 -7.71 5.95 -6.88
CA LEU A 54 -8.47 7.08 -7.41
C LEU A 54 -8.02 8.40 -6.79
N LEU A 55 -7.84 8.45 -5.48
CA LEU A 55 -7.36 9.65 -4.78
C LEU A 55 -6.00 10.10 -5.33
N THR A 56 -5.09 9.16 -5.58
CA THR A 56 -3.76 9.46 -6.14
C THR A 56 -3.84 9.96 -7.58
N SER A 57 -4.73 9.37 -8.39
CA SER A 57 -4.96 9.79 -9.77
C SER A 57 -5.61 11.17 -9.85
N LEU A 58 -6.60 11.45 -9.00
CA LEU A 58 -7.31 12.73 -8.95
C LEU A 58 -6.51 13.86 -8.28
N ALA A 59 -5.59 13.53 -7.38
CA ALA A 59 -4.68 14.50 -6.77
C ALA A 59 -3.84 15.25 -7.81
N LYS A 60 -3.56 14.65 -8.97
CA LYS A 60 -2.86 15.31 -10.08
C LYS A 60 -3.68 16.41 -10.78
N ILE A 61 -4.97 16.50 -10.49
CA ILE A 61 -5.94 17.38 -11.16
C ILE A 61 -6.50 18.44 -10.19
N SER A 62 -6.31 18.27 -8.87
CA SER A 62 -6.90 19.14 -7.86
C SER A 62 -5.95 19.36 -6.67
N ASP A 63 -5.61 20.63 -6.41
CA ASP A 63 -4.77 21.07 -5.29
C ASP A 63 -5.33 20.67 -3.91
N ALA A 64 -6.67 20.59 -3.80
CA ALA A 64 -7.33 20.15 -2.57
C ALA A 64 -7.08 18.65 -2.29
N LEU A 65 -7.02 17.83 -3.35
CA LEU A 65 -6.71 16.40 -3.24
C LEU A 65 -5.21 16.16 -3.12
N GLU A 66 -4.37 17.02 -3.69
CA GLU A 66 -2.92 17.00 -3.49
C GLU A 66 -2.54 17.07 -2.00
N ARG A 67 -3.22 17.93 -1.23
CA ARG A 67 -3.03 18.06 0.23
C ARG A 67 -3.36 16.80 1.04
N ILE A 68 -4.14 15.86 0.52
CA ILE A 68 -4.47 14.58 1.18
C ILE A 68 -3.83 13.39 0.47
N ALA A 69 -3.10 13.61 -0.63
CA ALA A 69 -2.45 12.56 -1.40
C ALA A 69 -1.36 11.84 -0.59
N TRP A 70 -0.69 12.54 0.33
CA TRP A 70 0.30 11.95 1.25
C TRP A 70 -0.28 10.83 2.14
N LEU A 71 -1.61 10.76 2.28
CA LEU A 71 -2.32 9.71 3.02
C LEU A 71 -2.45 8.42 2.20
N SER A 72 -2.31 8.50 0.88
CA SER A 72 -2.42 7.34 -0.02
C SER A 72 -1.11 6.55 -0.07
N PRO A 73 -1.13 5.22 0.17
CA PRO A 73 0.03 4.36 -0.06
C PRO A 73 0.54 4.43 -1.51
N PHE A 74 -0.34 4.72 -2.47
CA PHE A 74 0.03 4.86 -3.88
C PHE A 74 0.80 6.14 -4.18
N HIS A 75 0.72 7.18 -3.35
CA HIS A 75 1.54 8.38 -3.51
C HIS A 75 3.03 8.07 -3.37
N TYR A 76 3.37 7.17 -2.45
CA TYR A 76 4.74 6.69 -2.23
C TYR A 76 5.23 5.73 -3.33
N TYR A 77 4.34 5.25 -4.21
CA TYR A 77 4.67 4.41 -5.37
C TYR A 77 4.75 5.21 -6.68
N LEU A 78 3.78 6.11 -6.93
CA LEU A 78 3.68 6.89 -8.16
C LEU A 78 4.40 8.25 -8.12
N GLY A 79 4.70 8.79 -6.94
CA GLY A 79 5.29 10.12 -6.79
C GLY A 79 6.81 10.18 -6.97
N SER A 80 7.50 9.05 -6.84
CA SER A 80 8.98 8.99 -6.74
C SER A 80 9.68 8.74 -8.08
N ASP A 81 8.90 8.58 -9.16
CA ASP A 81 9.35 8.14 -10.48
C ASP A 81 10.58 7.19 -10.42
N PRO A 82 10.45 6.00 -9.81
CA PRO A 82 11.58 5.09 -9.54
C PRO A 82 12.27 4.62 -10.82
N LEU A 83 11.57 4.75 -11.95
CA LEU A 83 12.05 4.45 -13.29
C LEU A 83 13.20 5.39 -13.71
N ASN A 84 13.14 6.66 -13.30
CA ASN A 84 14.12 7.69 -13.63
C ASN A 84 15.18 7.89 -12.52
N THR A 85 14.79 7.75 -11.25
CA THR A 85 15.63 8.16 -10.11
C THR A 85 16.27 7.00 -9.34
N GLY A 86 15.83 5.76 -9.57
CA GLY A 86 16.27 4.57 -8.81
C GLY A 86 15.41 4.30 -7.57
N MET A 87 15.82 3.34 -6.75
CA MET A 87 15.07 2.89 -5.57
C MET A 87 14.95 4.00 -4.51
N ASP A 88 13.75 4.52 -4.29
CA ASP A 88 13.48 5.44 -3.19
C ASP A 88 13.26 4.67 -1.88
N TRP A 89 14.37 4.40 -1.19
CA TRP A 89 14.42 3.69 0.08
C TRP A 89 13.51 4.32 1.15
N ARG A 90 13.26 5.63 1.08
CA ARG A 90 12.42 6.32 2.06
C ARG A 90 10.96 5.86 1.96
N ASN A 91 10.47 5.68 0.74
CA ASN A 91 9.11 5.22 0.48
C ASN A 91 8.94 3.73 0.76
N ALA A 92 9.96 2.94 0.44
CA ALA A 92 10.00 1.52 0.81
C ALA A 92 9.89 1.34 2.33
N ILE A 93 10.65 2.11 3.11
CA ILE A 93 10.61 2.06 4.59
C ILE A 93 9.23 2.42 5.13
N VAL A 94 8.57 3.44 4.59
CA VAL A 94 7.21 3.84 5.00
C VAL A 94 6.20 2.72 4.73
N LEU A 95 6.24 2.09 3.55
CA LEU A 95 5.34 0.99 3.20
C LEU A 95 5.59 -0.26 4.06
N ILE A 96 6.86 -0.58 4.36
CA ILE A 96 7.23 -1.66 5.27
C ILE A 96 6.68 -1.38 6.67
N ALA A 97 6.93 -0.18 7.21
CA ALA A 97 6.47 0.21 8.53
C ALA A 97 4.94 0.11 8.65
N LEU A 98 4.21 0.60 7.63
CA LEU A 98 2.75 0.52 7.59
C LEU A 98 2.25 -0.93 7.56
N SER A 99 2.89 -1.79 6.76
CA SER A 99 2.55 -3.22 6.68
C SER A 99 2.79 -3.92 8.02
N VAL A 100 3.90 -3.64 8.70
CA VAL A 100 4.22 -4.20 10.02
C VAL A 100 3.21 -3.76 11.08
N ILE A 101 2.77 -2.50 11.04
CA ILE A 101 1.75 -1.98 11.96
C ILE A 101 0.42 -2.70 11.73
N LEU A 102 -0.05 -2.79 10.48
CA LEU A 102 -1.30 -3.46 10.14
C LEU A 102 -1.28 -4.95 10.50
N PHE A 103 -0.15 -5.62 10.25
CA PHE A 103 0.05 -7.00 10.65
C PHE A 103 -0.02 -7.17 12.18
N SER A 104 0.65 -6.29 12.93
CA SER A 104 0.62 -6.31 14.39
C SER A 104 -0.80 -6.10 14.94
N ILE A 105 -1.58 -5.21 14.33
CA ILE A 105 -2.99 -4.98 14.66
C ILE A 105 -3.81 -6.23 14.37
N SER A 106 -3.62 -6.86 13.20
CA SER A 106 -4.31 -8.10 12.84
C SER A 106 -4.05 -9.20 13.88
N LEU A 107 -2.79 -9.38 14.29
CA LEU A 107 -2.43 -10.37 15.31
C LEU A 107 -3.09 -10.08 16.66
N ALA A 108 -3.14 -8.81 17.08
CA ALA A 108 -3.80 -8.41 18.33
C ALA A 108 -5.32 -8.65 18.28
N LEU A 109 -5.97 -8.33 17.16
CA LEU A 109 -7.41 -8.57 16.95
C LEU A 109 -7.71 -10.07 16.93
N PHE A 110 -6.88 -10.87 16.26
CA PHE A 110 -7.02 -12.32 16.21
C PHE A 110 -6.92 -12.94 17.61
N ARG A 111 -5.89 -12.57 18.39
CA ARG A 111 -5.72 -13.05 19.78
C ARG A 111 -6.90 -12.67 20.68
N ARG A 112 -7.47 -11.48 20.53
CA ARG A 112 -8.66 -11.06 21.29
C ARG A 112 -9.91 -11.87 20.95
N ARG A 113 -10.00 -12.43 19.73
CA ARG A 113 -11.10 -13.31 19.33
C ARG A 113 -10.91 -14.75 19.78
N ASP A 114 -9.69 -15.29 19.69
CA ASP A 114 -9.39 -16.65 20.15
C ASP A 114 -9.57 -16.84 21.66
N LEU A 115 -9.49 -15.75 22.45
CA LEU A 115 -9.75 -15.75 23.89
C LEU A 115 -11.24 -15.64 24.27
N ARG A 116 -12.16 -15.64 23.29
CA ARG A 116 -13.61 -15.67 23.50
C ARG A 116 -14.19 -16.98 22.98
#